data_AF-A0A378PMV8-F1
#
_entry.id   AF-A0A378PMV8-F1
#
_cell.length_a   1.000
_cell.length_b   1.000
_cell.length_c   1.000
_cell.angle_alpha   90.00
_cell.angle_beta   90.00
_cell.angle_gamma   90.00
#
_symmetry.space_group_name_H-M   'P 1'
#
loop_
_entity.id
_entity.type
_entity.pdbx_description
1 polymer ?
#
loop_
_entity_poly.entity_id
_entity_poly.type
_entity_poly.pdbx_seq_one_letter_code
_entity_poly.pdbx_strand_id
1 'polypeptide(L)'
;MVVSVEYRQAGDAPFPADINDAYHALSYVFDNAESLGFDEDKIIIMGESAGGGLAARLALKVRDLGEYQPAGQVLIYPMLDHRTGTAESPYANDYAGEFVLET
;
A
#
# COMPACT_ATOMS: atom_id res chain seq x y z
N MET A 1 15.09 -2.87 10.88
CA MET A 1 13.91 -2.45 11.66
C MET A 1 12.72 -2.35 10.72
N VAL A 2 11.49 -2.59 11.20
CA VAL A 2 10.27 -2.56 10.40
C VAL A 2 9.19 -1.81 11.17
N VAL A 3 8.46 -0.92 10.52
CA VAL A 3 7.22 -0.31 11.04
C VAL A 3 6.04 -0.97 10.34
N SER A 4 5.25 -1.73 11.10
CA SER A 4 4.00 -2.31 10.61
C SER A 4 2.86 -1.36 10.91
N VAL A 5 2.19 -0.85 9.89
CA VAL A 5 1.14 0.17 10.02
C VAL A 5 -0.23 -0.49 10.11
N GLU A 6 -0.91 -0.31 11.23
CA GLU A 6 -2.31 -0.70 11.43
C GLU A 6 -3.24 0.39 10.85
N TYR A 7 -3.38 0.41 9.52
CA TYR A 7 -4.27 1.34 8.83
C TYR A 7 -5.73 0.90 8.94
N ARG A 8 -6.67 1.85 8.86
CA ARG A 8 -8.11 1.53 8.93
C ARG A 8 -8.55 0.65 7.75
N GLN A 9 -9.35 -0.36 8.05
CA GLN A 9 -9.90 -1.28 7.04
C GLN A 9 -11.14 -0.69 6.36
N ALA A 10 -11.40 -1.12 5.12
CA ALA A 10 -12.48 -0.56 4.29
C ALA A 10 -13.89 -0.70 4.90
N GLY A 11 -14.11 -1.72 5.75
CA GLY A 11 -15.38 -1.90 6.45
C GLY A 11 -15.66 -0.83 7.51
N ASP A 12 -14.61 -0.33 8.18
CA ASP A 12 -14.72 0.70 9.22
C ASP A 12 -14.54 2.11 8.65
N ALA A 13 -13.64 2.26 7.69
CA ALA A 13 -13.38 3.53 7.01
C ALA A 13 -13.06 3.27 5.53
N PRO A 14 -13.96 3.65 4.59
CA PRO A 14 -13.73 3.43 3.17
C PRO A 14 -12.57 4.28 2.64
N PHE A 15 -12.14 3.97 1.41
CA PHE A 15 -11.19 4.79 0.68
C PHE A 15 -11.58 6.28 0.74
N PRO A 16 -10.63 7.21 0.98
CA PRO A 16 -9.17 7.06 1.01
C PRO A 16 -8.55 6.92 2.41
N ALA A 17 -9.27 6.35 3.39
CA ALA A 17 -8.76 6.28 4.76
C ALA A 17 -7.44 5.52 4.88
N ASP A 18 -7.34 4.35 4.23
CA ASP A 18 -6.15 3.49 4.21
C ASP A 18 -4.87 4.22 3.79
N ILE A 19 -4.93 4.94 2.65
CA ILE A 19 -3.78 5.65 2.10
C ILE A 19 -3.45 6.94 2.87
N ASN A 20 -4.42 7.53 3.56
CA ASN A 20 -4.15 8.65 4.44
C ASN A 20 -3.44 8.20 5.72
N ASP A 21 -3.84 7.07 6.31
CA ASP A 21 -3.17 6.50 7.47
C ASP A 21 -1.75 6.05 7.12
N ALA A 22 -1.58 5.37 5.98
CA ALA A 22 -0.26 4.96 5.50
C ALA A 22 0.65 6.16 5.21
N TYR A 23 0.11 7.25 4.66
CA TYR A 23 0.85 8.49 4.45
C TYR A 23 1.29 9.11 5.79
N HIS A 24 0.37 9.27 6.74
CA HIS A 24 0.71 9.83 8.06
C HIS A 24 1.77 9.00 8.78
N ALA A 25 1.70 7.66 8.71
CA ALA A 25 2.71 6.79 9.28
C ALA A 25 4.07 6.96 8.59
N LEU A 26 4.09 7.05 7.26
CA LEU A 26 5.32 7.28 6.49
C LEU A 26 5.95 8.63 6.86
N SER A 27 5.16 9.71 6.88
CA SER A 27 5.62 11.05 7.28
C SER A 27 6.22 11.03 8.68
N TYR A 28 5.55 10.37 9.64
CA TYR A 28 6.09 10.24 10.99
C TYR A 28 7.44 9.52 11.01
N VAL A 29 7.61 8.46 10.22
CA VAL A 29 8.89 7.72 10.14
C VAL A 29 10.00 8.59 9.54
N PHE A 30 9.73 9.34 8.47
CA PHE A 30 10.73 10.26 7.90
C PHE A 30 11.07 11.39 8.87
N ASP A 31 10.06 12.08 9.41
CA ASP A 31 10.24 13.21 10.32
C ASP A 31 10.99 12.82 11.62
N ASN A 32 10.98 11.53 11.98
CA ASN A 32 11.60 11.00 13.19
C ASN A 32 12.66 9.94 12.88
N ALA A 33 13.22 9.89 11.66
CA ALA A 33 14.10 8.81 11.23
C ALA A 33 15.28 8.61 12.19
N GLU A 34 16.00 9.68 12.53
CA GLU A 34 17.15 9.63 13.45
C GLU A 34 16.76 9.10 14.84
N SER A 35 15.66 9.61 15.41
CA SER A 35 15.25 9.23 16.77
C SER A 35 14.73 7.79 16.85
N LEU A 36 14.17 7.30 15.75
CA LEU A 36 13.76 5.91 15.60
C LEU A 36 14.93 4.98 15.26
N GLY A 37 16.08 5.51 14.82
CA GLY A 37 17.24 4.73 14.37
C GLY A 37 17.15 4.25 12.93
N PHE A 38 16.35 4.92 12.10
CA PHE A 38 16.34 4.74 10.65
C PHE A 38 17.37 5.65 9.97
N ASP A 39 17.90 5.15 8.87
CA ASP A 39 18.61 5.95 7.87
C ASP A 39 17.58 6.39 6.82
N GLU A 40 17.30 7.69 6.74
CA GLU A 40 16.23 8.23 5.89
C GLU A 40 16.41 7.87 4.41
N ASP A 41 17.67 7.80 3.95
CA ASP A 41 18.04 7.45 2.58
C ASP A 41 17.84 5.96 2.26
N LYS A 42 17.48 5.14 3.27
CA LYS A 42 17.27 3.69 3.14
C LYS A 42 15.85 3.25 3.49
N ILE A 43 14.93 4.19 3.71
CA ILE A 43 13.53 3.86 3.98
C ILE A 43 12.89 3.30 2.70
N ILE A 44 12.36 2.08 2.76
CA ILE A 44 11.55 1.48 1.69
C ILE A 44 10.12 1.28 2.17
N ILE A 45 9.17 1.23 1.24
CA ILE A 45 7.79 0.82 1.52
C ILE A 45 7.56 -0.60 1.01
N MET A 46 6.78 -1.40 1.72
CA MET A 46 6.51 -2.79 1.37
C MET A 46 5.05 -3.13 1.62
N GLY A 47 4.49 -4.02 0.81
CA GLY A 47 3.17 -4.57 1.07
C GLY A 47 2.87 -5.84 0.29
N GLU A 48 1.91 -6.60 0.80
CA GLU A 48 1.41 -7.86 0.26
C GLU A 48 -0.04 -7.72 -0.21
N SER A 49 -0.40 -8.27 -1.37
CA SER A 49 -1.80 -8.29 -1.84
C SER A 49 -2.44 -6.90 -1.86
N ALA A 50 -3.50 -6.66 -1.08
CA ALA A 50 -4.11 -5.34 -0.89
C ALA A 50 -3.11 -4.30 -0.33
N GLY A 51 -2.24 -4.72 0.59
CA GLY A 51 -1.12 -3.93 1.10
C GLY A 51 -0.08 -3.61 0.02
N GLY A 52 0.13 -4.50 -0.95
CA GLY A 52 0.97 -4.23 -2.11
C GLY A 52 0.36 -3.15 -3.01
N GLY A 53 -0.96 -3.19 -3.21
CA GLY A 53 -1.70 -2.13 -3.88
C GLY A 53 -1.65 -0.79 -3.12
N LEU A 54 -1.68 -0.83 -1.78
CA LEU A 54 -1.49 0.35 -0.92
C LEU A 54 -0.08 0.93 -1.03
N ALA A 55 0.97 0.09 -0.95
CA ALA A 55 2.35 0.52 -1.11
C ALA A 55 2.60 1.18 -2.48
N ALA A 56 2.08 0.60 -3.56
CA ALA A 56 2.21 1.18 -4.90
C ALA A 56 1.52 2.56 -5.00
N ARG A 57 0.30 2.70 -4.48
CA ARG A 57 -0.42 3.98 -4.46
C ARG A 57 0.25 5.01 -3.55
N LEU A 58 0.83 4.57 -2.42
CA LEU A 58 1.56 5.45 -1.51
C LEU A 58 2.82 6.02 -2.18
N ALA A 59 3.59 5.21 -2.92
CA ALA A 59 4.72 5.71 -3.71
C ALA A 59 4.30 6.81 -4.70
N LEU A 60 3.16 6.63 -5.39
CA LEU A 60 2.63 7.65 -6.30
C LEU A 60 2.23 8.92 -5.55
N LYS A 61 1.49 8.80 -4.45
CA LYS A 61 1.08 9.92 -3.61
C LYS A 61 2.30 10.72 -3.12
N VAL A 62 3.31 10.03 -2.61
CA VAL A 62 4.53 10.65 -2.08
C VAL A 62 5.33 11.33 -3.19
N ARG A 63 5.47 10.69 -4.36
CA ARG A 63 6.09 11.30 -5.55
C ARG A 63 5.37 12.60 -5.94
N ASP A 64 4.04 12.58 -5.96
CA ASP A 64 3.24 13.72 -6.41
C ASP A 64 3.28 14.89 -5.42
N LEU A 65 3.44 14.61 -4.12
CA LEU A 65 3.61 15.63 -3.08
C LEU A 65 5.05 16.18 -3.04
N GLY A 66 6.05 15.33 -3.29
CA GLY A 66 7.46 15.73 -3.31
C GLY A 66 8.07 16.03 -1.93
N GLU A 67 7.38 15.67 -0.84
CA GLU A 67 7.81 15.92 0.54
C GLU A 67 8.81 14.88 1.07
N TYR A 68 8.68 13.62 0.63
CA TYR A 68 9.50 12.49 1.07
C TYR A 68 9.95 11.63 -0.11
N GLN A 69 11.02 10.86 0.06
CA GLN A 69 11.55 9.99 -1.00
C GLN A 69 11.92 8.60 -0.47
N PRO A 70 11.01 7.62 -0.53
CA PRO A 70 11.35 6.23 -0.27
C PRO A 70 12.43 5.76 -1.27
N ALA A 71 13.45 5.06 -0.77
CA ALA A 71 14.54 4.49 -1.54
C ALA A 71 14.08 3.37 -2.51
N GLY A 72 12.89 2.82 -2.27
CA GLY A 72 12.29 1.80 -3.11
C GLY A 72 10.96 1.30 -2.59
N GLN A 73 10.36 0.40 -3.36
CA GLN A 73 9.13 -0.30 -3.00
C GLN A 73 9.28 -1.81 -3.23
N VAL A 74 8.75 -2.61 -2.31
CA VAL A 74 8.66 -4.08 -2.46
C VAL A 74 7.20 -4.48 -2.50
N LEU A 75 6.76 -4.96 -3.67
CA LEU A 75 5.37 -5.29 -3.94
C LEU A 75 5.21 -6.80 -4.06
N ILE A 76 4.58 -7.43 -3.08
CA ILE A 76 4.39 -8.87 -3.02
C ILE A 76 2.98 -9.19 -3.53
N TYR A 77 2.89 -9.79 -4.73
CA TYR A 77 1.62 -10.07 -5.45
C TYR A 77 0.56 -8.96 -5.30
N PRO A 78 0.90 -7.71 -5.67
CA PRO A 78 0.08 -6.54 -5.35
C PRO A 78 -1.25 -6.52 -6.11
N MET A 79 -2.30 -6.05 -5.45
CA MET A 79 -3.57 -5.72 -6.11
C MET A 79 -3.45 -4.38 -6.85
N LEU A 80 -3.10 -4.42 -8.14
CA LEU A 80 -2.88 -3.23 -8.97
C LEU A 80 -4.03 -2.90 -9.93
N ASP A 81 -4.97 -3.82 -10.11
CA ASP A 81 -6.08 -3.67 -11.05
C ASP A 81 -7.37 -4.22 -10.42
N HIS A 82 -8.38 -3.37 -10.31
CA HIS A 82 -9.70 -3.74 -9.79
C HIS A 82 -10.45 -4.74 -10.69
N ARG A 83 -10.01 -4.89 -11.96
CA ARG A 83 -10.55 -5.87 -12.90
C ARG A 83 -10.02 -7.28 -12.65
N THR A 84 -9.01 -7.45 -11.79
CA THR A 84 -8.43 -8.77 -11.51
C THR A 84 -9.52 -9.73 -11.04
N GLY A 85 -9.69 -10.86 -11.73
CA GLY A 85 -10.69 -11.87 -11.40
C GLY A 85 -12.13 -11.55 -11.85
N THR A 86 -12.36 -10.41 -12.51
CA THR A 86 -13.65 -10.10 -13.14
C THR A 86 -13.68 -10.54 -14.60
N ALA A 87 -14.86 -10.54 -15.21
CA ALA A 87 -15.01 -10.79 -16.65
C ALA A 87 -14.30 -9.75 -17.53
N GLU A 88 -13.92 -8.59 -16.96
CA GLU A 88 -13.20 -7.51 -17.65
C GLU A 88 -11.68 -7.61 -17.47
N SER A 89 -11.19 -8.61 -16.73
CA SER A 89 -9.76 -8.87 -16.59
C SER A 89 -9.12 -9.08 -17.98
N PRO A 90 -8.07 -8.31 -18.34
CA PRO A 90 -7.37 -8.53 -19.60
C PRO A 90 -6.57 -9.85 -19.60
N TYR A 91 -6.39 -10.47 -18.43
CA TYR A 91 -5.75 -11.76 -18.26
C TYR A 91 -6.81 -12.80 -17.91
N ALA A 92 -6.91 -13.84 -18.74
CA ALA A 92 -7.67 -15.03 -18.38
C ALA A 92 -7.00 -15.67 -17.15
N ASN A 93 -7.66 -15.58 -16.00
CA ASN A 93 -7.15 -16.13 -14.75
C ASN A 93 -8.10 -17.21 -14.25
N ASP A 94 -7.90 -18.44 -14.74
CA ASP A 94 -8.67 -19.62 -14.35
C ASP A 94 -8.50 -19.98 -12.86
N TYR A 95 -7.56 -19.32 -12.16
CA TYR A 95 -7.27 -19.51 -10.75
C TYR A 95 -7.74 -18.34 -9.87
N ALA A 96 -8.27 -17.26 -10.45
CA ALA A 96 -8.95 -16.23 -9.66
C ALA A 96 -10.26 -16.83 -9.15
N GLY A 97 -10.42 -16.91 -7.82
CA GLY A 97 -11.62 -17.49 -7.20
C GLY A 97 -12.90 -16.76 -7.63
N GLU A 98 -14.02 -17.47 -7.61
CA GLU A 98 -15.34 -16.87 -7.85
C GLU A 98 -15.77 -16.05 -6.61
N PHE A 99 -16.30 -14.85 -6.84
CA PHE A 99 -16.97 -14.10 -5.78
C PHE A 99 -18.25 -14.84 -5.38
N VAL A 100 -18.19 -15.57 -4.27
CA VAL A 100 -19.39 -16.16 -3.66
C VAL A 100 -20.04 -15.09 -2.79
N LEU A 101 -21.11 -14.47 -3.32
CA LEU A 101 -21.98 -13.63 -2.50
C LEU A 101 -22.86 -14.55 -1.66
N GLU A 102 -22.59 -14.64 -0.35
CA GLU A 102 -23.54 -15.25 0.58
C GLU A 102 -24.80 -14.35 0.63
N THR A 103 -25.92 -14.89 0.14
CA THR A 103 -27.28 -14.31 0.25
C THR A 103 -27.93 -14.65 1.56
#